data_AF-A0A1F6HSS9-F1
#
_entry.id   AF-A0A1F6HSS9-F1
#
_cell.length_a   1.000
_cell.length_b   1.000
_cell.length_c   1.000
_cell.angle_alpha   90.00
_cell.angle_beta   90.00
_cell.angle_gamma   90.00
#
_symmetry.space_group_name_H-M   'P 1'
#
loop_
_entity.id
_entity.type
_entity.pdbx_description
1 polymer ?
#
loop_
_entity_poly.entity_id
_entity_poly.type
_entity_poly.pdbx_seq_one_letter_code
_entity_poly.pdbx_strand_id
1 'polypeptide(L)'
;MEIINNFGLDPLLLGAQIVNFLIIFFILKRFAYKPVLDILKKREDSIKEGLRQAEEGKKILDEALEEEKKMLKDSQKRAEKIITDARNHAIELAKGTEENAKRQVENMITAAREQIMQEARESEKGVAIKVSELAVDFLQKSMQDVFGEKEQEEMMEVAIGKIKKIGLT
;
A
#
# COMPACT_ATOMS: atom_id res chain seq x y z
N MET A 1 108.28 -36.42 -19.56
CA MET A 1 107.68 -35.09 -19.82
C MET A 1 107.60 -34.82 -21.33
N GLU A 2 107.14 -35.78 -22.14
CA GLU A 2 107.04 -35.61 -23.63
C GLU A 2 105.70 -36.09 -24.22
N ILE A 3 104.82 -36.70 -23.42
CA ILE A 3 103.54 -37.26 -23.89
C ILE A 3 102.43 -36.18 -23.98
N ILE A 4 102.62 -35.04 -23.31
CA ILE A 4 101.61 -33.98 -23.21
C ILE A 4 101.69 -33.02 -24.41
N ASN A 5 102.90 -32.68 -24.88
CA ASN A 5 103.08 -31.70 -25.96
C ASN A 5 102.72 -32.24 -27.37
N ASN A 6 102.85 -33.54 -27.63
CA ASN A 6 102.47 -34.15 -28.93
C ASN A 6 100.98 -34.46 -29.08
N PHE A 7 100.19 -34.30 -28.00
CA PHE A 7 98.74 -34.52 -28.03
C PHE A 7 97.93 -33.27 -28.38
N GLY A 8 98.59 -32.14 -28.71
CA GLY A 8 97.90 -30.86 -28.95
C GLY A 8 97.20 -30.31 -27.70
N LEU A 9 97.54 -30.83 -26.52
CA LEU A 9 96.95 -30.46 -25.24
C LEU A 9 97.99 -29.70 -24.42
N ASP A 10 98.13 -28.41 -24.70
CA ASP A 10 98.88 -27.51 -23.84
C ASP A 10 98.18 -27.38 -22.48
N PRO A 11 98.81 -27.78 -21.36
CA PRO A 11 98.21 -27.67 -20.01
C PRO A 11 97.78 -26.25 -19.65
N LEU A 12 98.46 -25.25 -20.23
CA LEU A 12 98.14 -23.85 -20.08
C LEU A 12 96.83 -23.48 -20.81
N LEU A 13 96.58 -24.01 -22.01
CA LEU A 13 95.35 -23.78 -22.76
C LEU A 13 94.16 -24.47 -22.08
N LEU A 14 94.35 -25.68 -21.56
CA LEU A 14 93.33 -26.37 -20.78
C LEU A 14 92.97 -25.61 -19.49
N GLY A 15 93.95 -25.08 -18.77
CA GLY A 15 93.72 -24.21 -17.61
C GLY A 15 92.92 -22.94 -17.98
N ALA A 16 93.31 -22.27 -19.07
CA ALA A 16 92.60 -21.10 -19.56
C ALA A 16 91.15 -21.41 -20.00
N GLN A 17 90.91 -22.57 -20.61
CA GLN A 17 89.58 -23.02 -21.02
C GLN A 17 88.67 -23.35 -19.83
N ILE A 18 89.22 -23.98 -18.78
CA ILE A 18 88.50 -24.22 -17.53
C ILE A 18 88.16 -22.91 -16.84
N VAL A 19 89.11 -21.97 -16.76
CA VAL A 19 88.86 -20.64 -16.18
C VAL A 19 87.77 -19.90 -16.97
N ASN A 20 87.82 -19.93 -18.30
CA ASN A 20 86.78 -19.32 -19.15
C ASN A 20 85.40 -19.97 -18.93
N PHE A 21 85.33 -21.30 -18.89
CA PHE A 21 84.10 -22.03 -18.58
C PHE A 21 83.55 -21.64 -17.19
N LEU A 22 84.41 -21.53 -16.18
CA LEU A 22 84.01 -21.13 -14.83
C LEU A 22 83.51 -19.69 -14.79
N ILE A 23 84.13 -18.76 -15.52
CA ILE A 23 83.67 -17.37 -15.64
C ILE A 23 82.26 -17.34 -16.24
N ILE A 24 82.05 -18.02 -17.38
CA ILE A 24 80.74 -18.09 -18.04
C ILE A 24 79.71 -18.78 -17.14
N PHE A 25 80.08 -19.88 -16.48
CA PHE A 25 79.21 -20.61 -15.55
C PHE A 25 78.79 -19.72 -14.37
N PHE A 26 79.70 -18.93 -13.81
CA PHE A 26 79.38 -18.04 -12.69
C PHE A 26 78.46 -16.90 -13.14
N ILE A 27 78.68 -16.34 -14.34
CA ILE A 27 77.79 -15.36 -14.96
C ILE A 27 76.40 -15.97 -15.17
N LEU A 28 76.30 -17.14 -15.79
CA LEU A 28 75.01 -17.81 -16.02
C LEU A 28 74.30 -18.17 -14.71
N LYS A 29 75.03 -18.69 -13.72
CA LYS A 29 74.47 -19.00 -12.40
C LYS A 29 73.92 -17.75 -11.73
N ARG A 30 74.62 -16.61 -11.81
CA ARG A 30 74.18 -15.36 -11.16
C ARG A 30 73.06 -14.66 -11.92
N PHE A 31 73.11 -14.66 -13.25
CA PHE A 31 72.21 -13.89 -14.12
C PHE A 31 71.02 -14.67 -14.66
N ALA A 32 71.15 -15.96 -14.98
CA ALA A 32 70.06 -16.74 -15.59
C ALA A 32 69.21 -17.50 -14.54
N TYR A 33 69.84 -18.00 -13.47
CA TYR A 33 69.12 -18.82 -12.47
C TYR A 33 68.00 -18.05 -11.76
N LYS A 34 68.29 -16.81 -11.34
CA LYS A 34 67.32 -15.96 -10.63
C LYS A 34 66.09 -15.61 -11.48
N PRO A 35 66.21 -15.02 -12.69
CA PRO A 35 65.03 -14.67 -13.49
C PRO A 35 64.22 -15.89 -13.94
N VAL A 36 64.86 -17.04 -14.19
CA VAL A 36 64.12 -18.27 -14.55
C VAL A 36 63.26 -18.75 -13.38
N LEU A 37 63.81 -18.79 -12.16
CA LEU A 37 63.02 -19.14 -10.97
C LEU A 37 61.92 -18.11 -10.68
N ASP A 38 62.20 -16.83 -10.86
CA ASP A 38 61.21 -15.77 -10.65
C ASP A 38 60.02 -15.91 -11.62
N ILE A 39 60.26 -16.28 -12.89
CA ILE A 39 59.21 -16.56 -13.87
C ILE A 39 58.38 -17.79 -13.47
N LEU A 40 59.04 -18.86 -13.03
CA LEU A 40 58.35 -20.09 -12.61
C LEU A 40 57.47 -19.83 -11.37
N LYS A 41 58.00 -19.14 -10.36
CA LYS A 41 57.24 -18.73 -9.18
C LYS A 41 56.06 -17.84 -9.56
N LYS A 42 56.27 -16.84 -10.42
CA LYS A 42 55.18 -15.96 -10.88
C LYS A 42 54.07 -16.74 -11.60
N ARG A 43 54.43 -17.76 -12.39
CA ARG A 43 53.46 -18.66 -13.04
C ARG A 43 52.71 -19.50 -12.02
N GLU A 44 53.42 -20.11 -11.06
CA GLU A 44 52.82 -20.89 -9.98
C GLU A 44 51.84 -20.04 -9.16
N ASP A 45 52.25 -18.85 -8.74
CA ASP A 45 51.42 -17.91 -7.98
C ASP A 45 50.20 -17.47 -8.78
N SER A 46 50.35 -17.19 -10.08
CA SER A 46 49.22 -16.79 -10.95
C SER A 46 48.20 -17.92 -11.12
N ILE A 47 48.67 -19.17 -11.26
CA ILE A 47 47.78 -20.34 -11.37
C ILE A 47 47.06 -20.58 -10.04
N LYS A 48 47.79 -20.52 -8.93
CA LYS A 48 47.23 -20.70 -7.59
C LYS A 48 46.18 -19.63 -7.29
N GLU A 49 46.47 -18.38 -7.62
CA GLU A 49 45.52 -17.28 -7.44
C GLU A 49 44.31 -17.42 -8.37
N GLY A 50 44.50 -17.82 -9.62
CA GLY A 50 43.39 -18.09 -10.55
C GLY A 50 42.48 -19.22 -10.06
N LEU A 51 43.04 -20.31 -9.54
CA LEU A 51 42.27 -21.41 -8.95
C LEU A 51 41.51 -20.96 -7.69
N ARG A 52 42.17 -20.19 -6.82
CA ARG A 52 41.55 -19.64 -5.60
C ARG A 52 40.37 -18.73 -5.95
N GLN A 53 40.53 -17.83 -6.92
CA GLN A 53 39.47 -16.94 -7.38
C GLN A 53 38.32 -17.70 -8.04
N ALA A 54 38.62 -18.77 -8.80
CA ALA A 54 37.58 -19.60 -9.39
C ALA A 54 36.75 -20.34 -8.33
N GLU A 55 37.40 -20.88 -7.29
CA GLU A 55 36.73 -21.54 -6.17
C GLU A 55 35.90 -20.56 -5.34
N GLU A 56 36.46 -19.38 -5.03
CA GLU A 56 35.76 -18.31 -4.34
C GLU A 56 34.57 -17.79 -5.14
N GLY A 57 34.74 -17.59 -6.45
CA GLY A 57 33.68 -17.17 -7.36
C GLY A 57 32.55 -18.20 -7.43
N LYS A 58 32.88 -19.49 -7.45
CA LYS A 58 31.86 -20.56 -7.39
C LYS A 58 31.09 -20.54 -6.07
N LYS A 59 31.80 -20.37 -4.95
CA LYS A 59 31.16 -20.29 -3.63
C LYS A 59 30.23 -19.07 -3.53
N ILE A 60 30.66 -17.90 -3.98
CA ILE A 60 29.84 -16.68 -3.99
C ILE A 60 28.61 -16.87 -4.87
N LEU A 61 28.77 -17.53 -6.04
CA LEU A 61 27.64 -17.84 -6.92
C LEU A 61 26.62 -18.75 -6.24
N ASP A 62 27.08 -19.84 -5.60
CA ASP A 62 26.21 -20.77 -4.89
C ASP A 62 25.48 -20.08 -3.72
N GLU A 63 26.17 -19.22 -2.97
CA GLU A 63 25.57 -18.40 -1.90
C GLU A 63 24.52 -17.41 -2.44
N ALA A 64 24.82 -16.72 -3.54
CA ALA A 64 23.91 -15.78 -4.18
C ALA A 64 22.65 -16.47 -4.71
N LEU A 65 22.78 -17.66 -5.30
CA LEU A 65 21.64 -18.46 -5.79
C LEU A 65 20.74 -18.92 -4.64
N GLU A 66 21.31 -19.33 -3.51
CA GLU A 66 20.52 -19.72 -2.34
C GLU A 66 19.81 -18.50 -1.71
N GLU A 67 20.47 -17.34 -1.66
CA GLU A 67 19.86 -16.09 -1.21
C GLU A 67 18.73 -15.65 -2.15
N GLU A 68 18.94 -15.71 -3.47
CA GLU A 68 17.92 -15.40 -4.47
C GLU A 68 16.70 -16.30 -4.28
N LYS A 69 16.91 -17.62 -4.15
CA LYS A 69 15.84 -18.59 -3.94
C LYS A 69 15.06 -18.31 -2.65
N LYS A 70 15.77 -17.95 -1.58
CA LYS A 70 15.15 -17.55 -0.30
C LYS A 70 14.34 -16.27 -0.47
N MET A 71 14.88 -15.27 -1.16
CA MET A 71 14.20 -13.99 -1.43
C MET A 71 12.95 -14.18 -2.28
N LEU A 72 12.99 -15.03 -3.31
CA LEU A 72 11.84 -15.38 -4.13
C LEU A 72 10.75 -16.05 -3.30
N LYS A 73 11.11 -17.04 -2.48
CA LYS A 73 10.15 -17.74 -1.61
C LYS A 73 9.51 -16.80 -0.59
N ASP A 74 10.30 -15.92 0.03
CA ASP A 74 9.80 -14.93 0.99
C ASP A 74 8.90 -13.89 0.31
N SER A 75 9.23 -13.48 -0.92
CA SER A 75 8.42 -12.56 -1.70
C SER A 75 7.09 -13.17 -2.14
N GLN A 76 7.08 -14.45 -2.53
CA GLN A 76 5.84 -15.20 -2.79
C GLN A 76 4.96 -15.26 -1.53
N LYS A 77 5.54 -15.60 -0.38
CA LYS A 77 4.82 -15.63 0.90
C LYS A 77 4.24 -14.26 1.28
N ARG A 78 5.01 -13.19 1.07
CA ARG A 78 4.53 -11.81 1.28
C ARG A 78 3.38 -11.47 0.34
N ALA A 79 3.47 -11.82 -0.94
CA ALA A 79 2.41 -11.58 -1.92
C ALA A 79 1.12 -12.32 -1.55
N GLU A 80 1.21 -13.60 -1.19
CA GLU A 80 0.07 -14.39 -0.71
C GLU A 80 -0.58 -13.77 0.53
N LYS A 81 0.25 -13.30 1.48
CA LYS A 81 -0.22 -12.60 2.67
C LYS A 81 -0.96 -11.31 2.32
N ILE A 82 -0.39 -10.47 1.45
CA ILE A 82 -1.02 -9.22 1.00
C ILE A 82 -2.38 -9.49 0.36
N ILE A 83 -2.47 -10.51 -0.51
CA ILE A 83 -3.74 -10.88 -1.16
C ILE A 83 -4.77 -11.36 -0.13
N THR A 84 -4.33 -12.16 0.84
CA THR A 84 -5.21 -12.68 1.90
C THR A 84 -5.71 -11.55 2.80
N ASP A 85 -4.82 -10.66 3.25
CA ASP A 85 -5.16 -9.51 4.09
C ASP A 85 -6.10 -8.57 3.33
N ALA A 86 -5.85 -8.31 2.05
CA ALA A 86 -6.73 -7.48 1.21
C ALA A 86 -8.13 -8.10 1.05
N ARG A 87 -8.24 -9.43 0.87
CA ARG A 87 -9.53 -10.12 0.81
C ARG A 87 -10.28 -10.02 2.14
N ASN A 88 -9.59 -10.23 3.26
CA ASN A 88 -10.20 -10.13 4.59
C ASN A 88 -10.70 -8.71 4.87
N HIS A 89 -9.89 -7.68 4.57
CA HIS A 89 -10.32 -6.29 4.68
C HIS A 89 -11.50 -5.96 3.76
N ALA A 90 -11.53 -6.49 2.54
CA ALA A 90 -12.66 -6.28 1.63
C ALA A 90 -13.95 -6.90 2.17
N ILE A 91 -13.88 -8.11 2.75
CA ILE A 91 -15.03 -8.77 3.38
C ILE A 91 -15.51 -7.97 4.60
N GLU A 92 -14.59 -7.54 5.46
CA GLU A 92 -14.91 -6.74 6.64
C GLU A 92 -15.54 -5.40 6.27
N LEU A 93 -14.98 -4.71 5.27
CA LEU A 93 -15.52 -3.47 4.74
C LEU A 93 -16.91 -3.68 4.15
N ALA A 94 -17.10 -4.70 3.32
CA ALA A 94 -18.41 -4.99 2.72
C ALA A 94 -19.47 -5.24 3.80
N LYS A 95 -19.14 -6.02 4.83
CA LYS A 95 -20.03 -6.28 5.97
C LYS A 95 -20.33 -5.00 6.75
N GLY A 96 -19.31 -4.19 7.05
CA GLY A 96 -19.49 -2.91 7.76
C GLY A 96 -20.33 -1.92 6.96
N THR A 97 -20.15 -1.85 5.64
CA THR A 97 -20.97 -1.03 4.75
C THR A 97 -22.41 -1.52 4.70
N GLU A 98 -22.65 -2.83 4.61
CA GLU A 98 -23.99 -3.40 4.62
C GLU A 98 -24.73 -3.11 5.94
N GLU A 99 -24.06 -3.30 7.09
CA GLU A 99 -24.62 -2.99 8.40
C GLU A 99 -24.92 -1.49 8.56
N ASN A 100 -24.02 -0.63 8.10
CA ASN A 100 -24.23 0.82 8.10
C ASN A 100 -25.39 1.23 7.18
N ALA A 101 -25.51 0.61 6.01
CA ALA A 101 -26.63 0.86 5.10
C ALA A 101 -27.96 0.43 5.73
N LYS A 102 -28.02 -0.76 6.36
CA LYS A 102 -29.22 -1.22 7.08
C LYS A 102 -29.63 -0.25 8.18
N ARG A 103 -28.67 0.20 9.02
CA ARG A 103 -28.93 1.22 10.05
C ARG A 103 -29.45 2.53 9.47
N GLN A 104 -28.86 3.01 8.36
CA GLN A 104 -29.32 4.23 7.70
C GLN A 104 -30.74 4.09 7.15
N VAL A 105 -31.07 2.94 6.55
CA VAL A 105 -32.42 2.66 6.05
C VAL A 105 -33.43 2.61 7.20
N GLU A 106 -33.11 1.95 8.32
CA GLU A 106 -33.96 1.91 9.50
C GLU A 106 -34.22 3.31 10.08
N ASN A 107 -33.17 4.14 10.17
CA ASN A 107 -33.29 5.53 10.60
C ASN A 107 -34.15 6.35 9.64
N MET A 108 -33.97 6.17 8.33
CA MET A 108 -34.75 6.86 7.30
C MET A 108 -36.23 6.47 7.38
N ILE A 109 -36.54 5.18 7.55
CA ILE A 109 -37.92 4.70 7.72
C ILE A 109 -38.55 5.28 8.98
N THR A 110 -37.79 5.33 10.09
CA THR A 110 -38.28 5.90 11.35
C THR A 110 -38.59 7.39 11.19
N ALA A 111 -37.67 8.16 10.62
CA ALA A 111 -37.86 9.58 10.34
C ALA A 111 -39.05 9.82 9.39
N ALA A 112 -39.20 9.02 8.34
CA ALA A 112 -40.33 9.11 7.41
C ALA A 112 -41.67 8.84 8.12
N ARG A 113 -41.73 7.86 9.02
CA ARG A 113 -42.94 7.58 9.82
C ARG A 113 -43.28 8.73 10.75
N GLU A 114 -42.28 9.33 11.41
CA GLU A 114 -42.47 10.51 12.25
C GLU A 114 -43.02 11.69 11.46
N GLN A 115 -42.45 11.94 10.28
CA GLN A 115 -42.90 12.99 9.37
C GLN A 115 -44.35 12.76 8.89
N ILE A 116 -44.69 11.53 8.49
CA ILE A 116 -46.07 11.18 8.09
C ILE A 116 -47.05 11.40 9.24
N MET A 117 -46.69 11.00 10.47
CA MET A 117 -47.55 11.23 11.64
C MET A 117 -47.72 12.72 11.95
N GLN A 118 -46.68 13.53 11.73
CA GLN A 118 -46.78 14.98 11.89
C GLN A 118 -47.70 15.58 10.82
N GLU A 119 -47.50 15.24 9.55
CA GLU A 119 -48.29 15.73 8.42
C GLU A 119 -49.76 15.32 8.51
N ALA A 120 -50.05 14.10 9.00
CA ALA A 120 -51.41 13.64 9.27
C ALA A 120 -52.09 14.51 10.34
N ARG A 121 -51.39 14.83 11.44
CA ARG A 121 -51.92 15.71 12.50
C ARG A 121 -52.13 17.14 12.01
N GLU A 122 -51.24 17.66 11.15
CA GLU A 122 -51.40 18.97 10.54
C GLU A 122 -52.59 18.99 9.56
N SER A 123 -52.77 17.92 8.78
CA SER A 123 -53.91 17.76 7.87
C SER A 123 -55.24 17.67 8.63
N GLU A 124 -55.31 16.92 9.73
CA GLU A 124 -56.51 16.86 10.59
C GLU A 124 -56.89 18.25 11.12
N LYS A 125 -55.92 19.03 11.60
CA LYS A 125 -56.16 20.43 12.00
C LYS A 125 -56.66 21.28 10.84
N GLY A 126 -56.05 21.14 9.66
CA GLY A 126 -56.48 21.86 8.46
C GLY A 126 -57.90 21.52 8.02
N VAL A 127 -58.30 20.25 8.12
CA VAL A 127 -59.69 19.82 7.86
C VAL A 127 -60.65 20.40 8.88
N ALA A 128 -60.31 20.38 10.18
CA ALA A 128 -61.14 20.95 11.23
C ALA A 128 -61.39 22.46 11.05
N ILE A 129 -60.37 23.21 10.60
CA ILE A 129 -60.49 24.63 10.27
C ILE A 129 -61.46 24.82 9.09
N LYS A 130 -61.26 24.09 7.98
CA LYS A 130 -62.14 24.19 6.80
C LYS A 130 -63.60 23.83 7.10
N VAL A 131 -63.83 22.83 7.95
CA VAL A 131 -65.20 22.47 8.38
C VAL A 131 -65.81 23.59 9.22
N SER A 132 -65.03 24.20 10.11
CA SER A 132 -65.49 25.35 10.91
C SER A 132 -65.84 26.55 10.02
N GLU A 133 -65.00 26.87 9.04
CA GLU A 133 -65.26 27.93 8.05
C GLU A 133 -66.54 27.65 7.25
N LEU A 134 -66.71 26.42 6.74
CA LEU A 134 -67.92 26.05 6.00
C LEU A 134 -69.18 26.11 6.86
N ALA A 135 -69.08 25.75 8.14
CA ALA A 135 -70.21 25.85 9.09
C ALA A 135 -70.59 27.31 9.34
N VAL A 136 -69.61 28.20 9.50
CA VAL A 136 -69.85 29.66 9.64
C VAL A 136 -70.48 30.23 8.37
N ASP A 137 -69.95 29.90 7.19
CA ASP A 137 -70.51 30.33 5.90
C ASP A 137 -71.95 29.84 5.71
N PHE A 138 -72.24 28.58 6.08
CA PHE A 138 -73.57 28.01 6.01
C PHE A 138 -74.54 28.67 6.98
N LEU A 139 -74.11 28.94 8.22
CA LEU A 139 -74.90 29.66 9.21
C LEU A 139 -75.18 31.09 8.75
N GLN A 140 -74.19 31.78 8.19
CA GLN A 140 -74.36 33.14 7.67
C GLN A 140 -75.37 33.19 6.52
N LYS A 141 -75.31 32.26 5.56
CA LYS A 141 -76.30 32.15 4.48
C LYS A 141 -77.69 31.76 5.00
N SER A 142 -77.78 30.75 5.87
CA SER A 142 -79.07 30.29 6.41
C SER A 142 -79.73 31.36 7.27
N MET A 143 -78.95 32.17 7.99
CA MET A 143 -79.47 33.32 8.76
C MET A 143 -80.02 34.42 7.84
N GLN A 144 -79.45 34.62 6.65
CA GLN A 144 -79.99 35.56 5.66
C GLN A 144 -81.31 35.07 5.05
N ASP A 145 -81.47 33.75 4.88
CA ASP A 145 -82.65 33.16 4.24
C ASP A 145 -83.84 32.94 5.20
N VAL A 146 -83.58 32.75 6.51
CA VAL A 146 -84.61 32.36 7.49
C VAL A 146 -85.10 33.51 8.38
N PHE A 147 -84.29 34.54 8.64
CA PHE A 147 -84.67 35.63 9.53
C PHE A 147 -85.14 36.87 8.77
N GLY A 148 -86.37 37.33 9.05
CA GLY A 148 -86.85 38.64 8.61
C GLY A 148 -86.12 39.78 9.33
N GLU A 149 -86.24 41.01 8.82
CA GLU A 149 -85.52 42.21 9.32
C GLU A 149 -85.60 42.40 10.85
N LYS A 150 -86.68 41.95 11.50
CA LYS A 150 -86.86 42.04 12.96
C LYS A 150 -86.01 41.06 13.78
N GLU A 151 -85.98 39.77 13.41
CA GLU A 151 -85.13 38.81 14.13
C GLU A 151 -83.63 39.05 13.90
N GLN A 152 -83.24 39.69 12.79
CA GLN A 152 -81.85 40.11 12.57
C GLN A 152 -81.41 41.19 13.56
N GLU A 153 -82.29 42.12 13.92
CA GLU A 153 -82.02 43.21 14.87
C GLU A 153 -81.89 42.67 16.31
N GLU A 154 -82.78 41.74 16.70
CA GLU A 154 -82.78 41.11 18.01
C GLU A 154 -81.55 40.19 18.23
N MET A 155 -81.15 39.44 17.19
CA MET A 155 -79.95 38.60 17.23
C MET A 155 -78.66 39.42 17.26
N MET A 156 -78.62 40.58 16.60
CA MET A 156 -77.49 41.52 16.67
C MET A 156 -77.32 42.07 18.09
N GLU A 157 -78.43 42.39 18.77
CA GLU A 157 -78.41 42.87 20.16
C GLU A 157 -77.89 41.79 21.13
N VAL A 158 -78.33 40.53 20.95
CA VAL A 158 -77.85 39.39 21.75
C VAL A 158 -76.37 39.08 21.48
N ALA A 159 -75.93 39.16 20.22
CA ALA A 159 -74.52 38.94 19.84
C ALA A 159 -73.60 40.02 20.43
N ILE A 160 -73.99 41.29 20.34
CA ILE A 160 -73.26 42.42 20.94
C ILE A 160 -73.25 42.29 22.48
N GLY A 161 -74.36 41.87 23.08
CA GLY A 161 -74.46 41.61 24.52
C GLY A 161 -73.51 40.51 25.01
N LYS A 162 -73.35 39.42 24.24
CA LYS A 162 -72.43 38.32 24.58
C LYS A 162 -70.96 38.70 24.37
N ILE A 163 -70.61 39.44 23.31
CA ILE A 163 -69.25 39.93 23.08
C ILE A 163 -68.83 40.90 24.19
N LYS A 164 -69.72 41.79 24.63
CA LYS A 164 -69.46 42.72 25.75
C LYS A 164 -69.22 41.99 27.08
N LYS A 165 -69.82 40.81 27.27
CA LYS A 165 -69.66 39.98 28.47
C LYS A 165 -68.35 39.17 28.47
N ILE A 166 -67.88 38.75 27.30
CA ILE A 166 -66.61 38.04 27.13
C ILE A 166 -65.41 39.01 27.16
N GLY A 167 -65.60 40.28 26.77
CA GLY A 167 -64.56 41.33 26.89
C GLY A 167 -64.47 42.02 28.26
N LEU A 168 -65.23 41.58 29.27
CA LEU A 168 -65.23 42.13 30.65
C LEU A 168 -64.75 41.12 31.71
N THR A 169 -64.15 40.01 31.26
CA THR A 169 -63.35 39.03 32.04
C THR A 169 -62.13 38.66 31.24
#